data_AF-A9ZPR1-F1
#
_entry.id   AF-A9ZPR1-F1
#
_cell.length_a   1.000
_cell.length_b   1.000
_cell.length_c   1.000
_cell.angle_alpha   90.00
_cell.angle_beta   90.00
_cell.angle_gamma   90.00
#
_symmetry.space_group_name_H-M   'P 1'
#
loop_
_entity.id
_entity.type
_entity.pdbx_description
1 polymer ?
#
loop_
_entity_poly.entity_id
_entity_poly.type
_entity_poly.pdbx_seq_one_letter_code
_entity_poly.pdbx_strand_id
1 'polypeptide(L)'
;LSTRVEAEIKRDGKHWYQNFQNAVPDDLVEGGNARGTGTKIRFWADPEIFETTEFDYDTIARRLQEMAFLNKGLTIELIDERVTQEQIELEEIAEAESGEARGDETSFDDIPDAGDTFNEEDDSTNVITADKKRRKKVTFHYPDGLTDYVKFLNKSKSTIHPTIVSFEAKGEEHEVEVALQWS
;
A
#
# COMPACT_ATOMS: atom_id res chain seq x y z
N LEU A 1 14.36 -0.08 -19.48
CA LEU A 1 14.35 -0.10 -17.99
C LEU A 1 13.51 -1.25 -17.44
N SER A 2 12.57 -1.81 -18.21
CA SER A 2 11.80 -2.99 -17.80
C SER A 2 11.81 -4.01 -18.94
N THR A 3 11.90 -5.30 -18.60
CA THR A 3 11.80 -6.39 -19.57
C THR A 3 10.36 -6.58 -20.02
N ARG A 4 9.41 -6.42 -19.09
CA ARG A 4 7.97 -6.54 -19.34
C ARG A 4 7.19 -5.46 -18.58
N VAL A 5 6.12 -4.96 -19.20
CA VAL A 5 5.10 -4.15 -18.54
C VAL A 5 3.72 -4.65 -18.95
N GLU A 6 2.82 -4.81 -18.00
CA GLU A 6 1.41 -5.13 -18.20
C GLU A 6 0.57 -3.95 -17.71
N ALA A 7 -0.36 -3.50 -18.52
CA ALA A 7 -1.33 -2.46 -18.18
C ALA A 7 -2.76 -3.00 -18.30
N GLU A 8 -3.49 -3.00 -17.19
CA GLU A 8 -4.92 -3.28 -17.13
C GLU A 8 -5.67 -1.97 -16.91
N ILE A 9 -6.56 -1.60 -17.82
CA ILE A 9 -7.25 -0.30 -17.79
C ILE A 9 -8.77 -0.54 -17.78
N LYS A 10 -9.46 0.07 -16.83
CA LYS A 10 -10.93 0.13 -16.78
C LYS A 10 -11.36 1.52 -17.23
N ARG A 11 -11.94 1.61 -18.44
CA ARG A 11 -12.35 2.88 -19.05
C ARG A 11 -13.47 2.66 -20.06
N ASP A 12 -14.40 3.62 -20.15
CA ASP A 12 -15.52 3.63 -21.09
C ASP A 12 -16.40 2.37 -21.02
N GLY A 13 -16.60 1.85 -19.80
CA GLY A 13 -17.40 0.65 -19.53
C GLY A 13 -16.72 -0.67 -19.93
N LYS A 14 -15.46 -0.62 -20.35
CA LYS A 14 -14.69 -1.77 -20.84
C LYS A 14 -13.41 -1.98 -20.04
N HIS A 15 -12.97 -3.23 -19.99
CA HIS A 15 -11.66 -3.62 -19.53
C HIS A 15 -10.71 -3.69 -20.72
N TRP A 16 -9.51 -3.14 -20.61
CA TRP A 16 -8.49 -3.16 -21.65
C TRP A 16 -7.21 -3.78 -21.09
N TYR A 17 -6.53 -4.56 -21.91
CA TYR A 17 -5.24 -5.17 -21.59
C TYR A 17 -4.22 -4.75 -22.63
N GLN A 18 -3.09 -4.20 -22.18
CA GLN A 18 -1.96 -3.85 -23.02
C GLN A 18 -0.68 -4.42 -22.43
N ASN A 19 0.04 -5.21 -23.22
CA ASN A 19 1.34 -5.74 -22.84
C ASN A 19 2.44 -5.00 -23.60
N PHE A 20 3.59 -4.87 -22.94
CA PHE A 20 4.81 -4.35 -23.53
C PHE A 20 5.96 -5.30 -23.24
N GLN A 21 6.69 -5.70 -24.27
CA GLN A 21 7.92 -6.50 -24.16
C GLN A 21 9.10 -5.65 -24.61
N ASN A 22 10.08 -5.44 -23.72
CA ASN A 22 11.25 -4.58 -24.00
C ASN A 22 10.86 -3.21 -24.58
N ALA A 23 9.83 -2.59 -23.98
CA ALA A 23 9.21 -1.33 -24.41
C ALA A 23 8.49 -1.34 -25.77
N VAL A 24 8.38 -2.49 -26.44
CA VAL A 24 7.57 -2.64 -27.66
C VAL A 24 6.15 -3.04 -27.28
N PRO A 25 5.11 -2.28 -27.72
CA PRO A 25 3.72 -2.62 -27.45
C PRO A 25 3.26 -3.82 -28.26
N ASP A 26 2.56 -4.74 -27.60
CA ASP A 26 1.73 -5.75 -28.26
C ASP A 26 0.38 -5.13 -28.68
N ASP A 27 -0.48 -5.92 -29.31
CA ASP A 27 -1.83 -5.50 -29.67
C ASP A 27 -2.68 -5.20 -28.43
N LEU A 28 -3.48 -4.13 -28.50
CA LEU A 28 -4.44 -3.78 -27.47
C LEU A 28 -5.61 -4.76 -27.47
N VAL A 29 -5.77 -5.48 -26.38
CA VAL A 29 -6.84 -6.47 -26.22
C VAL A 29 -8.00 -5.84 -25.45
N GLU A 30 -9.16 -5.77 -26.10
CA GLU A 30 -10.42 -5.44 -25.43
C GLU A 30 -10.88 -6.66 -24.63
N GLY A 31 -11.05 -6.48 -23.33
CA GLY A 31 -11.64 -7.44 -22.40
C GLY A 31 -13.16 -7.31 -22.30
N GLY A 32 -13.73 -7.82 -21.21
CA GLY A 32 -15.16 -7.73 -20.94
C GLY A 32 -15.63 -6.37 -20.42
N ASN A 33 -16.92 -6.28 -20.11
CA ASN A 33 -17.49 -5.10 -19.46
C ASN A 33 -16.85 -4.87 -18.09
N ALA A 34 -16.52 -3.62 -17.79
CA ALA A 34 -15.97 -3.20 -16.52
C ALA A 34 -16.83 -2.11 -15.88
N ARG A 35 -17.01 -2.21 -14.56
CA ARG A 35 -17.61 -1.14 -13.75
C ARG A 35 -16.52 -0.27 -13.14
N GLY A 36 -16.78 1.04 -13.10
CA GLY A 36 -15.86 2.03 -12.53
C GLY A 36 -14.71 2.38 -13.47
N THR A 37 -13.72 3.07 -12.93
CA THR A 37 -12.52 3.53 -13.65
C THR A 37 -11.27 3.19 -12.85
N GLY A 38 -10.16 2.98 -13.54
CA GLY A 38 -8.88 2.77 -12.88
C GLY A 38 -7.83 2.18 -13.81
N THR A 39 -6.60 2.12 -13.33
CA THR A 39 -5.48 1.55 -14.06
C THR A 39 -4.62 0.78 -13.10
N LYS A 40 -4.24 -0.44 -13.48
CA LYS A 40 -3.25 -1.26 -12.79
C LYS A 40 -2.08 -1.45 -13.72
N ILE A 41 -0.89 -1.11 -13.23
CA ILE A 41 0.37 -1.29 -13.94
C ILE A 41 1.19 -2.30 -13.17
N ARG A 42 1.76 -3.27 -13.88
CA ARG A 42 2.75 -4.21 -13.36
C ARG A 42 3.98 -4.15 -14.26
N PHE A 43 5.16 -4.07 -13.67
CA PHE A 43 6.41 -4.03 -14.42
C PHE A 43 7.46 -4.92 -13.78
N TRP A 44 8.41 -5.38 -14.60
CA TRP A 44 9.55 -6.17 -14.19
C TRP A 44 10.82 -5.39 -14.51
N ALA A 45 11.54 -4.96 -13.47
CA ALA A 45 12.81 -4.27 -13.63
C ALA A 45 13.80 -5.14 -14.41
N ASP A 46 14.59 -4.52 -15.28
CA ASP A 46 15.53 -5.21 -16.14
C ASP A 46 16.88 -5.47 -15.44
N PRO A 47 17.25 -6.73 -15.15
CA PRO A 47 18.49 -7.07 -14.46
C PRO A 47 19.74 -6.83 -15.32
N GLU A 48 19.61 -6.64 -16.64
CA GLU A 48 20.74 -6.24 -17.48
C GLU A 48 21.07 -4.76 -17.33
N ILE A 49 20.10 -3.95 -16.92
CA ILE A 49 20.24 -2.50 -16.75
C ILE A 49 20.58 -2.13 -15.31
N PHE A 50 19.91 -2.76 -14.34
CA PHE A 50 20.10 -2.45 -12.93
C PHE A 50 21.04 -3.45 -12.25
N GLU A 51 21.94 -2.96 -11.40
CA GLU A 51 22.82 -3.81 -10.59
C GLU A 51 22.03 -4.67 -9.58
N THR A 52 20.91 -4.15 -9.07
CA THR A 52 19.98 -4.87 -8.20
C THR A 52 18.55 -4.64 -8.63
N THR A 53 17.76 -5.71 -8.64
CA THR A 53 16.31 -5.68 -8.86
C THR A 53 15.52 -5.97 -7.58
N GLU A 54 16.21 -6.00 -6.44
CA GLU A 54 15.57 -6.17 -5.13
C GLU A 54 15.14 -4.81 -4.60
N PHE A 55 13.83 -4.64 -4.44
CA PHE A 55 13.25 -3.43 -3.89
C PHE A 55 13.33 -3.42 -2.36
N ASP A 56 13.83 -2.33 -1.80
CA ASP A 56 13.86 -2.09 -0.35
C ASP A 56 12.47 -1.67 0.16
N TYR A 57 11.91 -2.48 1.06
CA TYR A 57 10.56 -2.28 1.60
C TYR A 57 10.45 -0.95 2.36
N ASP A 58 11.41 -0.66 3.23
CA ASP A 58 11.35 0.52 4.12
C ASP A 58 11.43 1.83 3.34
N THR A 59 12.22 1.86 2.26
CA THR A 59 12.30 3.03 1.37
C THR A 59 10.98 3.26 0.63
N ILE A 60 10.34 2.20 0.13
CA ILE A 60 9.02 2.31 -0.53
C ILE A 60 7.96 2.73 0.48
N ALA A 61 7.91 2.07 1.63
CA ALA A 61 6.97 2.37 2.71
C ALA A 61 7.09 3.83 3.15
N ARG A 62 8.30 4.31 3.42
CA ARG A 62 8.56 5.72 3.78
C ARG A 62 8.07 6.68 2.70
N ARG A 63 8.36 6.38 1.43
CA ARG A 63 7.95 7.26 0.32
C ARG A 63 6.43 7.30 0.13
N LEU A 64 5.76 6.15 0.22
CA LEU A 64 4.30 6.08 0.12
C LEU A 64 3.63 6.77 1.32
N GLN A 65 4.20 6.62 2.51
CA GLN A 65 3.73 7.31 3.71
C GLN A 65 3.80 8.83 3.54
N GLU A 66 4.92 9.37 3.06
CA GLU A 66 5.08 10.80 2.71
C GLU A 66 4.00 11.26 1.73
N MET A 67 3.73 10.48 0.67
CA MET A 67 2.69 10.82 -0.30
C MET A 67 1.28 10.83 0.30
N ALA A 68 1.00 9.93 1.24
CA ALA A 68 -0.28 9.92 1.95
C ALA A 68 -0.46 11.15 2.85
N PHE A 69 0.61 11.66 3.47
CA PHE A 69 0.56 12.93 4.22
C PHE A 69 0.30 14.15 3.31
N LEU A 70 0.83 14.14 2.09
CA LEU A 70 0.68 15.25 1.14
C LEU A 70 -0.72 15.33 0.51
N ASN A 71 -1.46 14.22 0.48
CA ASN A 71 -2.75 14.13 -0.21
C ASN A 71 -3.84 13.72 0.79
N LYS A 72 -4.48 14.72 1.42
CA LYS A 72 -5.59 14.49 2.35
C LYS A 72 -6.68 13.64 1.68
N GLY A 73 -7.09 12.58 2.36
CA GLY A 73 -8.12 11.65 1.86
C GLY A 73 -7.63 10.57 0.89
N LEU A 74 -6.34 10.56 0.51
CA LEU A 74 -5.75 9.44 -0.21
C LEU A 74 -5.45 8.29 0.76
N THR A 75 -5.86 7.09 0.37
CA THR A 75 -5.47 5.85 1.06
C THR A 75 -4.51 5.09 0.17
N ILE A 76 -3.34 4.75 0.70
CA ILE A 76 -2.34 3.95 0.00
C ILE A 76 -2.13 2.66 0.77
N GLU A 77 -2.27 1.52 0.08
CA GLU A 77 -1.93 0.20 0.63
C GLU A 77 -0.65 -0.30 -0.01
N LEU A 78 0.30 -0.76 0.82
CA LEU A 78 1.52 -1.43 0.40
C LEU A 78 1.48 -2.87 0.91
N ILE A 79 1.72 -3.82 0.00
CA ILE A 79 1.75 -5.25 0.30
C ILE A 79 3.04 -5.83 -0.26
N ASP A 80 3.86 -6.44 0.60
CA ASP A 80 5.02 -7.23 0.18
C ASP A 80 4.68 -8.73 0.21
N GLU A 81 4.69 -9.34 -0.97
CA GLU A 81 4.42 -10.77 -1.18
C GLU A 81 5.67 -11.65 -1.05
N ARG A 82 6.86 -11.07 -0.82
CA ARG A 82 8.15 -11.80 -0.74
C ARG A 82 8.47 -12.35 0.65
N VAL A 83 7.81 -11.85 1.68
CA VAL A 83 8.16 -12.11 3.08
C VAL A 83 7.88 -13.58 3.45
N THR A 84 8.82 -14.21 4.17
CA THR A 84 8.62 -15.57 4.67
C THR A 84 7.84 -15.56 5.99
N GLN A 85 7.19 -16.68 6.29
CA GLN A 85 6.43 -16.86 7.53
C GLN A 85 7.28 -16.61 8.79
N GLU A 86 8.52 -17.14 8.78
CA GLU A 86 9.48 -16.98 9.88
C GLU A 86 9.88 -15.52 10.11
N GLN A 87 10.05 -14.74 9.03
CA GLN A 87 10.39 -13.32 9.12
C GLN A 87 9.27 -12.51 9.77
N ILE A 88 8.01 -12.83 9.44
CA ILE A 88 6.85 -12.17 10.04
C ILE A 88 6.77 -12.48 11.53
N GLU A 89 6.93 -13.74 11.91
CA GLU A 89 6.88 -14.16 13.32
C GLU A 89 8.01 -13.52 14.14
N LEU A 90 9.22 -13.43 13.60
CA LEU A 90 10.34 -12.76 14.25
C LEU A 90 10.10 -11.26 14.44
N GLU A 91 9.52 -10.58 13.45
CA GLU A 91 9.15 -9.16 13.57
C GLU A 91 8.02 -8.95 14.58
N GLU A 92 6.98 -9.80 14.57
CA GLU A 92 5.86 -9.76 15.53
C GLU A 92 6.38 -9.90 16.99
N ILE A 93 7.32 -10.81 17.22
CA ILE A 93 7.96 -10.99 18.54
C ILE A 93 8.78 -9.76 18.93
N ALA A 94 9.58 -9.21 18.01
CA ALA A 94 10.41 -8.04 18.29
C ALA A 94 9.58 -6.77 18.58
N GLU A 95 8.44 -6.59 17.91
CA GLU A 95 7.50 -5.49 18.18
C GLU A 95 6.82 -5.67 19.55
N ALA A 96 6.46 -6.91 19.93
CA ALA A 96 5.90 -7.20 21.24
C ALA A 96 6.90 -6.94 22.39
N GLU A 97 8.19 -7.21 22.18
CA GLU A 97 9.24 -7.00 23.19
C GLU A 97 9.69 -5.53 23.32
N SER A 98 9.70 -4.78 22.22
CA SER A 98 10.14 -3.38 22.22
C SER A 98 9.11 -2.43 22.84
N GLY A 99 7.84 -2.85 22.96
CA GLY A 99 6.75 -1.99 23.43
C GLY A 99 6.45 -0.81 22.50
N GLU A 100 7.15 -0.74 21.36
CA GLU A 100 6.89 0.19 20.28
C GLU A 100 5.78 -0.40 19.42
N ALA A 101 4.54 -0.27 19.88
CA ALA A 101 3.40 -0.43 18.99
C ALA A 101 3.59 0.57 17.83
N ARG A 102 3.95 0.09 16.64
CA ARG A 102 3.65 0.83 15.41
C ARG A 102 2.15 1.07 15.49
N GLY A 103 1.77 2.34 15.72
CA GLY A 103 0.38 2.75 15.91
C GLY A 103 -0.54 2.09 14.89
N ASP A 104 -1.25 1.09 15.41
CA ASP A 104 -2.52 0.51 15.02
C ASP A 104 -3.53 1.65 14.68
N GLU A 105 -4.57 1.56 13.85
CA GLU A 105 -5.44 0.46 13.41
C GLU A 105 -6.06 0.86 12.05
N THR A 106 -6.24 -0.11 11.15
CA THR A 106 -7.55 -0.44 10.52
C THR A 106 -7.32 -1.60 9.54
N SER A 107 -6.92 -2.77 10.06
CA SER A 107 -7.30 -4.02 9.39
C SER A 107 -8.74 -4.33 9.77
N PHE A 108 -9.70 -3.87 8.97
CA PHE A 108 -11.12 -4.19 9.16
C PHE A 108 -11.51 -5.57 8.58
N ASP A 109 -10.55 -6.42 8.17
CA ASP A 109 -10.88 -7.66 7.43
C ASP A 109 -10.45 -8.99 8.10
N ASP A 110 -10.09 -9.01 9.38
CA ASP A 110 -9.99 -10.27 10.15
C ASP A 110 -11.01 -10.29 11.30
N ILE A 111 -12.30 -10.34 10.93
CA ILE A 111 -13.33 -10.90 11.83
C ILE A 111 -13.32 -12.42 11.61
N PRO A 112 -12.97 -13.24 12.61
CA PRO A 112 -13.21 -14.67 12.52
C PRO A 112 -14.72 -14.88 12.45
N ASP A 113 -15.20 -15.48 11.35
CA ASP A 113 -16.57 -15.91 11.15
C ASP A 113 -16.95 -16.93 12.24
N ALA A 114 -17.46 -16.41 13.35
CA ALA A 114 -17.94 -17.18 14.48
C ALA A 114 -19.42 -17.47 14.28
N GLY A 115 -19.70 -18.52 13.53
CA GLY A 115 -20.79 -19.46 13.76
C GLY A 115 -22.20 -18.98 13.46
N ASP A 116 -22.82 -19.64 12.47
CA ASP A 116 -24.12 -20.25 12.76
C ASP A 116 -24.22 -21.65 12.17
N THR A 117 -24.65 -22.56 13.03
CA THR A 117 -24.74 -24.01 12.85
C THR A 117 -25.79 -24.41 11.82
N PHE A 118 -25.42 -25.20 10.82
CA PHE A 118 -26.33 -26.20 10.24
C PHE A 118 -25.53 -27.45 9.83
N ASN A 119 -25.97 -28.57 10.37
CA ASN A 119 -25.43 -29.91 10.21
C ASN A 119 -26.20 -30.59 9.07
N GLU A 120 -25.53 -31.17 8.07
CA GLU A 120 -25.90 -32.45 7.45
C GLU A 120 -24.79 -32.94 6.52
N GLU A 121 -24.55 -34.24 6.62
CA GLU A 121 -23.48 -35.05 6.04
C GLU A 121 -23.55 -35.06 4.50
N ASP A 122 -22.42 -34.86 3.81
CA ASP A 122 -22.08 -35.77 2.69
C ASP A 122 -20.61 -35.72 2.26
N ASP A 123 -20.19 -36.92 1.90
CA ASP A 123 -19.04 -37.48 1.19
C ASP A 123 -17.76 -36.67 0.86
N SER A 124 -16.67 -37.43 1.03
CA SER A 124 -15.29 -37.26 0.62
C SER A 124 -14.98 -36.30 -0.54
N THR A 125 -14.10 -35.32 -0.29
CA THR A 125 -13.20 -34.78 -1.32
C THR A 125 -11.94 -34.17 -0.69
N ASN A 126 -10.78 -34.55 -1.23
CA ASN A 126 -9.44 -34.15 -0.83
C ASN A 126 -9.30 -32.67 -0.47
N VAL A 127 -9.00 -32.38 0.80
CA VAL A 127 -8.54 -31.06 1.24
C VAL A 127 -7.07 -30.92 0.86
N ILE A 128 -6.80 -30.27 -0.26
CA ILE A 128 -5.49 -29.63 -0.50
C ILE A 128 -5.48 -28.42 0.42
N THR A 129 -4.82 -28.53 1.57
CA THR A 129 -4.48 -27.38 2.42
C THR A 129 -3.54 -26.48 1.64
N ALA A 130 -4.09 -25.46 1.00
CA ALA A 130 -3.30 -24.39 0.41
C ALA A 130 -2.65 -23.61 1.57
N ASP A 131 -1.33 -23.75 1.71
CA ASP A 131 -0.52 -22.91 2.59
C ASP A 131 -0.81 -21.43 2.27
N LYS A 132 -1.59 -20.77 3.13
CA LYS A 132 -1.79 -19.32 3.05
C LYS A 132 -0.49 -18.65 3.43
N LYS A 133 0.35 -18.32 2.43
CA LYS A 133 1.51 -17.44 2.63
C LYS A 133 1.04 -16.13 3.28
N ARG A 134 1.49 -15.85 4.50
CA ARG A 134 1.30 -14.52 5.12
C ARG A 134 2.06 -13.47 4.31
N ARG A 135 1.51 -12.25 4.26
CA ARG A 135 2.05 -11.12 3.50
C ARG A 135 2.22 -9.95 4.46
N LYS A 136 3.25 -9.13 4.27
CA LYS A 136 3.41 -7.89 5.05
C LYS A 136 2.57 -6.81 4.38
N LYS A 137 1.52 -6.34 5.06
CA LYS A 137 0.61 -5.28 4.58
C LYS A 137 0.69 -4.08 5.52
N VAL A 138 0.78 -2.89 4.95
CA VAL A 138 0.63 -1.61 5.65
C VAL A 138 -0.32 -0.70 4.88
N THR A 139 -1.15 0.03 5.61
CA THR A 139 -2.10 1.01 5.06
C THR A 139 -1.77 2.40 5.58
N PHE A 140 -1.65 3.37 4.67
CA PHE A 140 -1.39 4.77 4.98
C PHE A 140 -2.64 5.60 4.67
N HIS A 141 -3.17 6.27 5.70
CA HIS A 141 -4.28 7.21 5.58
C HIS A 141 -4.12 8.30 6.64
N TYR A 142 -4.00 9.56 6.21
CA TYR A 142 -3.72 10.70 7.09
C TYR A 142 -4.71 11.84 6.81
N PRO A 143 -5.84 11.91 7.55
CA PRO A 143 -6.90 12.86 7.26
C PRO A 143 -6.48 14.32 7.50
N ASP A 144 -5.56 14.59 8.45
CA ASP A 144 -5.10 15.96 8.73
C ASP A 144 -3.87 16.36 7.87
N GLY A 145 -3.41 15.49 6.96
CA GLY A 145 -2.35 15.75 5.98
C GLY A 145 -1.03 16.20 6.61
N LEU A 146 -0.54 17.39 6.22
CA LEU A 146 0.73 17.95 6.70
C LEU A 146 0.78 18.13 8.23
N THR A 147 -0.38 18.30 8.88
CA THR A 147 -0.42 18.39 10.35
C THR A 147 -0.03 17.05 10.97
N ASP A 148 -0.52 15.93 10.44
CA ASP A 148 -0.12 14.60 10.88
C ASP A 148 1.34 14.29 10.55
N TYR A 149 1.85 14.83 9.44
CA TYR A 149 3.26 14.70 9.11
C TYR A 149 4.17 15.38 10.13
N VAL A 150 3.83 16.61 10.54
CA VAL A 150 4.58 17.32 11.60
C VAL A 150 4.50 16.57 12.93
N LYS A 151 3.31 16.06 13.31
CA LYS A 151 3.16 15.19 14.49
C LYS A 151 4.08 13.97 14.40
N PHE A 152 4.12 13.32 13.23
CA PHE A 152 4.96 12.14 12.97
C PHE A 152 6.46 12.46 13.10
N LEU A 153 6.93 13.56 12.50
CA LEU A 153 8.32 14.00 12.58
C LEU A 153 8.76 14.37 14.00
N ASN A 154 7.82 14.83 14.83
CA ASN A 154 8.09 15.25 16.20
C ASN A 154 7.93 14.11 17.23
N LYS A 155 7.56 12.88 16.83
CA LYS A 155 7.43 11.73 17.77
C LYS A 155 8.70 11.48 18.59
N SER A 156 9.88 11.67 17.99
CA SER A 156 11.18 11.48 18.65
C SER A 156 11.80 12.76 19.19
N LYS A 157 11.06 13.88 19.20
CA LYS A 157 11.57 15.21 19.56
C LYS A 157 10.77 15.84 20.69
N SER A 158 11.41 16.73 21.44
CA SER A 158 10.76 17.53 22.49
C SER A 158 10.18 18.79 21.86
N THR A 159 8.86 18.98 21.85
CA THR A 159 8.24 20.19 21.27
C THR A 159 8.26 21.36 22.25
N ILE A 160 8.45 22.58 21.75
CA ILE A 160 8.52 23.81 22.57
C ILE A 160 7.12 24.38 22.86
N HIS A 161 6.15 24.08 22.00
CA HIS A 161 4.77 24.53 22.13
C HIS A 161 3.78 23.45 21.64
N PRO A 162 2.56 23.37 22.22
CA PRO A 162 1.63 22.29 21.94
C PRO A 162 0.96 22.40 20.56
N THR A 163 0.79 23.62 20.04
CA THR A 163 0.00 23.87 18.82
C THR A 163 0.85 23.73 17.57
N ILE A 164 0.42 22.94 16.58
CA ILE A 164 1.00 22.94 15.24
C ILE A 164 0.37 24.10 14.46
N VAL A 165 1.20 24.93 13.83
CA VAL A 165 0.73 25.99 12.95
C VAL A 165 0.49 25.38 11.58
N SER A 166 -0.73 25.48 11.06
CA SER A 166 -1.08 25.05 9.70
C SER A 166 -1.88 26.12 8.97
N PHE A 167 -1.62 26.29 7.67
CA PHE A 167 -2.39 27.17 6.80
C PHE A 167 -2.27 26.74 5.34
N GLU A 168 -3.26 27.14 4.55
CA GLU A 168 -3.32 26.94 3.11
C GLU A 168 -3.55 28.29 2.41
N ALA A 169 -2.97 28.46 1.23
CA ALA A 169 -3.16 29.64 0.40
C ALA A 169 -3.21 29.25 -1.08
N LYS A 170 -4.14 29.88 -1.81
CA LYS A 170 -4.36 29.63 -3.23
C LYS A 170 -4.23 30.93 -4.02
N GLY A 171 -3.35 30.93 -5.01
CA GLY A 171 -3.21 31.98 -6.02
C GLY A 171 -3.92 31.59 -7.32
N GLU A 172 -3.71 32.37 -8.39
CA GLU A 172 -4.34 32.12 -9.69
C GLU A 172 -3.85 30.81 -10.36
N GLU A 173 -2.55 30.52 -10.28
CA GLU A 173 -1.94 29.34 -10.92
C GLU A 173 -1.28 28.36 -9.93
N HIS A 174 -1.24 28.73 -8.64
CA HIS A 174 -0.44 28.01 -7.64
C HIS A 174 -1.21 27.84 -6.33
N GLU A 175 -0.89 26.79 -5.60
CA GLU A 175 -1.45 26.50 -4.29
C GLU A 175 -0.32 26.08 -3.36
N VAL A 176 -0.40 26.48 -2.09
CA VAL A 176 0.57 26.14 -1.06
C VAL A 176 -0.14 25.71 0.21
N GLU A 177 0.34 24.64 0.81
CA GLU A 177 -0.05 24.19 2.13
C GLU A 177 1.21 24.10 3.00
N VAL A 178 1.12 24.59 4.23
CA VAL A 178 2.25 24.59 5.18
C VAL A 178 1.76 24.11 6.54
N ALA A 179 2.53 23.22 7.17
CA ALA A 179 2.43 22.91 8.59
C ALA A 179 3.81 22.95 9.25
N LEU A 180 3.92 23.53 10.44
CA LEU A 180 5.18 23.65 11.17
C LEU A 180 4.99 23.65 12.69
N GLN A 181 6.02 23.18 13.40
CA GLN A 181 6.12 23.19 14.86
C GLN A 181 7.59 23.17 15.26
N TRP A 182 7.97 23.98 16.26
CA TRP A 182 9.34 24.01 16.77
C TRP A 182 9.55 22.95 17.86
N SER A 183 10.73 22.33 17.81
CA SER A 183 11.24 21.32 18.75
C SER A 183 12.65 21.66 19.20
#